data_AF-A0A165CTZ2-F1
#
_entry.id   AF-A0A165CTZ2-F1
#
_cell.length_a   1.000
_cell.length_b   1.000
_cell.length_c   1.000
_cell.angle_alpha   90.00
_cell.angle_beta   90.00
_cell.angle_gamma   90.00
#
_symmetry.space_group_name_H-M   'P 1'
#
loop_
_entity.id
_entity.type
_entity.pdbx_description
1 polymer ?
#
loop_
_entity_poly.entity_id
_entity_poly.type
_entity_poly.pdbx_seq_one_letter_code
_entity_poly.pdbx_strand_id
1 'polypeptide(L)'
;VPVGHIPRTLTVHCHGTLTRQISPGDVVDVAGIFLPTPYTGFKAIRAGLLTDTYLEAQHVYQHKKAYNSTVVDALTYRRIEQYKNSGHMYEYLSRSIAPEIYGHLDVKKALLLLLIGGVNKEMGDGMRIRGDINICLMGDPG
;
A
#
# COMPACT_ATOMS: atom_id res chain seq x y z
N VAL A 1 -13.20 -14.19 -5.98
CA VAL A 1 -13.26 -15.17 -7.09
C VAL A 1 -13.89 -16.44 -6.55
N PRO A 2 -14.90 -17.03 -7.19
CA PRO A 2 -15.51 -18.27 -6.71
C PRO A 2 -14.48 -19.41 -6.66
N VAL A 3 -14.68 -20.35 -5.74
CA VAL A 3 -13.75 -21.46 -5.51
C VAL A 3 -13.59 -22.29 -6.79
N GLY A 4 -12.35 -22.57 -7.18
CA GLY A 4 -12.02 -23.41 -8.34
C GLY A 4 -11.98 -22.68 -9.69
N HIS A 5 -12.30 -21.38 -9.76
CA HIS A 5 -12.25 -20.62 -11.01
C HIS A 5 -10.97 -19.80 -11.14
N ILE A 6 -10.45 -19.72 -12.37
CA ILE A 6 -9.32 -18.86 -12.71
C ILE A 6 -9.80 -17.39 -12.75
N PRO A 7 -9.07 -16.44 -12.14
CA PRO A 7 -9.39 -15.02 -12.22
C PRO A 7 -9.50 -14.54 -13.67
N ARG A 8 -10.52 -13.75 -13.97
CA ARG A 8 -10.65 -13.09 -15.27
C ARG A 8 -9.76 -11.85 -15.30
N THR A 9 -9.18 -11.59 -16.46
CA THR A 9 -8.37 -10.39 -16.72
C THR A 9 -9.13 -9.46 -17.65
N LEU A 10 -8.86 -8.16 -17.53
CA LEU A 10 -9.41 -7.10 -18.38
C LEU A 10 -8.27 -6.16 -18.78
N THR A 11 -8.23 -5.79 -20.05
CA THR A 11 -7.27 -4.79 -20.55
C THR A 11 -7.74 -3.40 -20.16
N VAL A 12 -6.86 -2.61 -19.55
CA VAL A 12 -7.15 -1.23 -19.15
C VAL A 12 -6.15 -0.30 -19.86
N HIS A 13 -6.66 0.74 -20.51
CA HIS A 13 -5.85 1.77 -21.15
C HIS A 13 -5.81 3.02 -20.27
N CYS A 14 -4.61 3.47 -19.91
CA CYS A 14 -4.39 4.71 -19.18
C CYS A 14 -3.74 5.74 -20.10
N HIS A 15 -4.28 6.96 -20.13
CA HIS A 15 -3.77 8.04 -20.96
C HIS A 15 -3.30 9.24 -20.11
N GLY A 16 -2.40 10.03 -20.68
CA GLY A 16 -1.94 11.30 -20.09
C GLY A 16 -1.38 11.15 -18.68
N THR A 17 -1.97 11.89 -17.74
CA THR A 17 -1.50 12.01 -16.35
C THR A 17 -1.71 10.73 -15.52
N LEU A 18 -2.61 9.84 -15.94
CA LEU A 18 -2.84 8.54 -15.26
C LEU A 18 -1.69 7.55 -15.48
N THR A 19 -0.80 7.82 -16.44
CA THR A 19 0.37 6.97 -16.68
C THR A 19 1.36 7.04 -15.52
N ARG A 20 2.08 5.93 -15.26
CA ARG A 20 3.09 5.80 -14.19
C ARG A 20 2.57 5.96 -12.75
N GLN A 21 1.26 5.98 -12.53
CA GLN A 21 0.69 6.06 -11.17
C GLN A 21 0.60 4.70 -10.45
N ILE A 22 0.61 3.61 -11.20
CA ILE A 22 0.41 2.25 -10.68
C ILE A 22 1.64 1.37 -10.96
N SER A 23 1.94 0.48 -10.04
CA SER A 23 3.00 -0.53 -10.15
C SER A 23 2.41 -1.94 -10.20
N PRO A 24 3.11 -2.91 -10.82
CA PRO A 24 2.69 -4.30 -10.81
C PRO A 24 2.55 -4.82 -9.37
N GLY A 25 1.40 -5.41 -9.05
CA GLY A 25 1.08 -5.93 -7.71
C GLY A 25 0.28 -4.98 -6.83
N ASP A 26 0.03 -3.75 -7.27
CA ASP A 26 -0.80 -2.81 -6.52
C ASP A 26 -2.27 -3.22 -6.47
N VAL A 27 -2.91 -2.89 -5.35
CA VAL A 27 -4.36 -3.01 -5.19
C VAL A 27 -4.98 -1.67 -5.56
N VAL A 28 -5.74 -1.66 -6.65
CA VAL A 28 -6.29 -0.45 -7.27
C VAL A 28 -7.76 -0.61 -7.62
N ASP A 29 -8.51 0.48 -7.48
CA ASP A 29 -9.83 0.63 -8.07
C ASP A 29 -9.69 1.53 -9.30
N VAL A 30 -10.23 1.07 -10.43
CA VAL A 30 -10.21 1.81 -11.69
C VAL A 30 -11.63 2.13 -12.09
N ALA A 31 -11.92 3.41 -12.28
CA ALA A 31 -13.15 3.90 -12.88
C ALA A 31 -12.88 4.35 -14.31
N GLY A 32 -13.74 3.96 -15.24
CA GLY A 32 -13.50 4.16 -16.66
C GLY A 32 -14.70 3.84 -17.53
N ILE A 33 -14.51 4.00 -18.84
CA ILE A 33 -15.53 3.73 -19.85
C ILE A 33 -15.20 2.39 -20.51
N PHE A 34 -16.16 1.49 -20.56
CA PHE A 34 -15.99 0.17 -21.17
C PHE A 34 -16.26 0.24 -22.67
N LEU A 35 -15.25 -0.06 -23.49
CA LEU A 35 -15.29 0.13 -24.94
C LEU A 35 -14.86 -1.13 -25.70
N PRO A 36 -15.52 -1.45 -26.82
CA PRO A 36 -15.05 -2.48 -27.75
C PRO A 36 -13.94 -1.93 -28.65
N THR A 37 -12.96 -2.76 -28.95
CA THR A 37 -11.95 -2.52 -29.99
C THR A 37 -12.29 -3.39 -31.18
N PRO A 38 -12.60 -2.82 -32.36
CA PRO A 38 -12.83 -3.61 -33.55
C PRO A 38 -11.52 -4.26 -33.99
N TYR A 39 -11.58 -5.53 -34.39
CA TYR A 39 -10.44 -6.17 -35.04
C TYR A 39 -10.25 -5.61 -36.45
N THR A 40 -9.01 -5.26 -36.80
CA THR A 40 -8.63 -4.80 -38.13
C THR A 40 -7.74 -5.82 -38.85
N GLY A 41 -7.72 -5.80 -40.19
CA GLY A 41 -6.85 -6.64 -41.02
C GLY A 41 -7.20 -8.13 -41.00
N PHE A 42 -6.20 -9.00 -41.11
CA PHE A 42 -6.40 -10.47 -41.17
C PHE A 42 -7.10 -11.05 -39.92
N LYS A 43 -7.06 -10.37 -38.78
CA LYS A 43 -7.79 -10.76 -37.56
C LYS A 43 -9.31 -10.55 -37.70
N ALA A 44 -9.75 -9.54 -38.45
CA ALA A 44 -11.17 -9.28 -38.71
C ALA A 44 -11.84 -10.44 -39.48
N ILE A 45 -11.11 -11.07 -40.40
CA ILE A 45 -11.60 -12.17 -41.24
C ILE A 45 -11.87 -13.44 -40.40
N ARG A 46 -11.13 -13.67 -39.31
CA ARG A 46 -11.31 -14.83 -38.41
C ARG A 46 -12.22 -14.56 -37.21
N ALA A 47 -12.33 -13.31 -36.76
CA ALA A 47 -13.00 -12.97 -35.51
C ALA A 47 -14.54 -12.88 -35.61
N GLY A 48 -15.11 -12.80 -36.83
CA GLY A 48 -16.57 -12.69 -36.99
C GLY A 48 -17.13 -11.46 -36.28
N LEU A 49 -18.10 -11.67 -35.37
CA LEU A 49 -18.72 -10.60 -34.55
C LEU A 49 -18.06 -10.42 -33.17
N LEU A 50 -17.01 -11.19 -32.85
CA LEU A 50 -16.30 -11.04 -31.59
C LEU A 50 -15.52 -9.72 -31.60
N THR A 51 -15.65 -8.95 -30.53
CA THR A 51 -14.86 -7.74 -30.30
C THR A 51 -14.14 -7.89 -28.98
N ASP A 52 -12.85 -7.54 -28.96
CA ASP A 52 -12.12 -7.41 -27.69
C ASP A 52 -12.61 -6.17 -26.98
N THR A 53 -12.72 -6.23 -25.67
CA THR A 53 -13.13 -5.09 -24.86
C THR A 53 -11.97 -4.63 -24.00
N TYR A 54 -11.88 -3.32 -23.82
CA TYR A 54 -10.96 -2.71 -22.89
C TYR A 54 -11.69 -1.65 -22.08
N LEU A 55 -11.14 -1.35 -20.91
CA LEU A 55 -11.59 -0.25 -20.09
C LEU A 55 -10.67 0.94 -20.33
N GLU A 56 -11.23 2.05 -20.79
CA GLU A 56 -10.53 3.32 -20.84
C GLU A 56 -10.58 3.98 -19.46
N ALA A 57 -9.45 4.04 -18.76
CA ALA A 57 -9.37 4.57 -17.40
C ALA A 57 -9.55 6.08 -17.38
N GLN A 58 -10.51 6.55 -16.57
CA GLN A 58 -10.76 7.97 -16.30
C GLN A 58 -10.23 8.37 -14.92
N HIS A 59 -10.25 7.44 -13.96
CA HIS A 59 -9.73 7.68 -12.63
C HIS A 59 -9.17 6.38 -12.04
N VAL A 60 -8.03 6.48 -11.36
CA VAL A 60 -7.36 5.37 -10.69
C VAL A 60 -7.19 5.71 -9.22
N TYR A 61 -7.74 4.89 -8.35
CA TYR A 61 -7.58 5.00 -6.91
C TYR A 61 -6.72 3.86 -6.40
N GLN A 62 -5.53 4.18 -5.93
CA GLN A 62 -4.62 3.21 -5.32
C GLN A 62 -4.90 3.12 -3.81
N HIS A 63 -5.21 1.92 -3.31
CA HIS A 63 -5.52 1.70 -1.90
C HIS A 63 -4.28 1.77 -1.01
N LYS A 64 -3.18 1.18 -1.48
CA LYS A 64 -1.88 1.20 -0.81
C LYS A 64 -0.99 2.26 -1.44
N LYS A 65 -1.30 3.53 -1.22
CA LYS A 65 -0.39 4.59 -1.66
C LYS A 65 0.90 4.51 -0.86
N ALA A 66 2.03 4.79 -1.50
CA ALA A 66 3.29 4.97 -0.79
C ALA A 66 3.12 6.03 0.32
N TYR A 67 3.73 5.79 1.49
CA TYR A 67 3.60 6.59 2.72
C TYR A 67 3.72 8.12 2.51
N ASN A 68 4.45 8.54 1.48
CA ASN A 68 4.68 9.94 1.12
C ASN A 68 3.44 10.71 0.63
N SER A 69 2.32 10.03 0.34
CA SER A 69 1.10 10.67 -0.18
C SER A 69 0.00 10.88 0.86
N THR A 70 0.24 10.50 2.12
CA THR A 70 -0.72 10.73 3.19
C THR A 70 -0.71 12.21 3.53
N VAL A 71 -1.70 12.94 3.01
CA VAL A 71 -1.92 14.35 3.37
C VAL A 71 -2.37 14.40 4.83
N VAL A 72 -1.51 14.92 5.71
CA VAL A 72 -1.87 15.13 7.12
C VAL A 72 -2.75 16.38 7.20
N ASP A 73 -4.02 16.18 7.51
CA ASP A 73 -4.95 17.29 7.72
C ASP A 73 -4.56 18.16 8.93
N ALA A 74 -4.93 19.44 8.90
CA ALA A 74 -4.63 20.40 9.95
C ALA A 74 -5.20 20.00 11.32
N LEU A 75 -6.37 19.35 11.33
CA LEU A 75 -6.97 18.80 12.56
C LEU A 75 -6.11 17.68 13.14
N THR A 76 -5.61 16.79 12.29
CA THR A 76 -4.71 15.70 12.69
C THR A 76 -3.41 16.26 13.24
N TYR A 77 -2.85 17.28 12.60
CA TYR A 77 -1.65 17.96 13.10
C TYR A 77 -1.84 18.55 14.50
N ARG A 78 -2.96 19.25 14.74
CA ARG A 78 -3.28 19.78 16.08
C ARG A 78 -3.39 18.70 17.13
N ARG A 79 -4.00 17.55 16.80
CA ARG A 79 -4.06 16.40 17.73
C ARG A 79 -2.66 15.88 18.06
N ILE A 80 -1.79 15.75 17.05
CA ILE A 80 -0.39 15.32 17.27
C ILE A 80 0.32 16.26 18.24
N GLU A 81 0.17 17.58 18.08
CA GLU A 81 0.78 18.55 19.00
C GLU A 81 0.23 18.46 20.43
N GLN A 82 -1.08 18.25 20.59
CA GLN A 82 -1.69 18.04 21.91
C GLN A 82 -1.09 16.82 22.62
N TYR A 83 -0.93 15.70 21.91
CA TYR A 83 -0.36 14.49 22.49
C TYR A 83 1.15 14.60 22.75
N LYS A 84 1.88 15.39 21.96
CA LYS A 84 3.32 15.63 22.16
C LYS A 84 3.61 16.21 23.56
N ASN A 85 2.74 17.05 24.08
CA ASN A 85 2.91 17.72 25.38
C ASN A 85 2.50 16.86 26.58
N SER A 86 1.92 15.68 26.36
CA SER A 86 1.40 14.80 27.43
C SER A 86 2.48 14.02 28.20
N GLY A 87 3.72 13.97 27.69
CA GLY A 87 4.86 13.29 28.35
C GLY A 87 4.85 11.75 28.31
N HIS A 88 3.71 11.10 28.07
CA HIS A 88 3.54 9.63 28.12
C HIS A 88 3.28 8.95 26.77
N MET A 89 3.70 9.59 25.66
CA MET A 89 3.36 9.16 24.30
C MET A 89 3.88 7.75 23.95
N TYR A 90 5.06 7.37 24.45
CA TYR A 90 5.63 6.04 24.21
C TYR A 90 4.76 4.91 24.76
N GLU A 91 4.30 5.06 26.01
CA GLU A 91 3.44 4.05 26.62
C GLU A 91 2.05 4.03 25.99
N TYR A 92 1.48 5.22 25.72
CA TYR A 92 0.19 5.36 25.06
C TYR A 92 0.14 4.67 23.69
N LEU A 93 1.15 4.89 22.84
CA LEU A 93 1.25 4.24 21.53
C LEU A 93 1.48 2.73 21.66
N SER A 94 2.30 2.30 22.62
CA SER A 94 2.53 0.87 22.84
C SER A 94 1.26 0.11 23.23
N ARG A 95 0.38 0.73 24.02
CA ARG A 95 -0.92 0.14 24.41
C ARG A 95 -1.92 0.09 23.25
N SER A 96 -1.73 0.92 22.23
CA SER A 96 -2.56 0.94 21.03
C SER A 96 -2.20 -0.18 20.03
N ILE A 97 -1.02 -0.81 20.18
CA ILE A 97 -0.63 -1.98 19.38
C ILE A 97 -1.27 -3.24 19.98
N ALA A 98 -2.08 -3.93 19.18
CA ALA A 98 -2.79 -5.14 19.57
C ALA A 98 -3.47 -4.99 20.96
N PRO A 99 -4.44 -4.07 21.11
CA PRO A 99 -5.04 -3.75 22.41
C PRO A 99 -5.79 -4.94 23.02
N GLU A 100 -6.17 -5.92 22.19
CA GLU A 100 -6.85 -7.16 22.57
C GLU A 100 -5.95 -8.11 23.38
N ILE A 101 -4.62 -7.99 23.27
CA ILE A 101 -3.66 -8.83 24.01
C ILE A 101 -3.36 -8.17 25.36
N TYR A 102 -3.69 -8.87 26.45
CA TYR A 102 -3.34 -8.42 27.80
C TYR A 102 -1.83 -8.59 28.07
N GLY A 103 -1.23 -7.63 28.78
CA GLY A 103 0.18 -7.68 29.15
C GLY A 103 1.16 -7.40 28.00
N HIS A 104 2.34 -8.03 28.06
CA HIS A 104 3.43 -7.94 27.06
C HIS A 104 3.79 -6.51 26.61
N LEU A 105 3.76 -5.54 27.52
CA LEU A 105 4.02 -4.13 27.20
C LEU A 105 5.38 -3.93 26.54
N ASP A 106 6.42 -4.67 26.97
CA ASP A 106 7.76 -4.51 26.40
C ASP A 106 7.88 -5.11 24.99
N VAL A 107 7.14 -6.19 24.70
CA VAL A 107 7.05 -6.72 23.33
C VAL A 107 6.34 -5.73 22.42
N LYS A 108 5.22 -5.14 22.88
CA LYS A 108 4.48 -4.11 22.12
C LYS A 108 5.33 -2.86 21.88
N LYS A 109 6.11 -2.43 22.87
CA LYS A 109 7.08 -1.34 22.73
C LYS A 109 8.18 -1.68 21.71
N ALA A 110 8.71 -2.90 21.72
CA ALA A 110 9.70 -3.33 20.74
C ALA A 110 9.12 -3.32 19.32
N LEU A 111 7.88 -3.79 19.14
CA LEU A 111 7.16 -3.70 17.86
C LEU A 111 6.89 -2.25 17.44
N LEU A 112 6.58 -1.34 18.39
CA LEU A 112 6.45 0.09 18.10
C LEU A 112 7.75 0.66 17.51
N LEU A 113 8.89 0.34 18.12
CA LEU A 113 10.20 0.79 17.63
C LEU A 113 10.54 0.18 16.27
N LEU A 114 10.14 -1.07 16.01
CA LEU A 114 10.27 -1.70 14.69
C LEU A 114 9.48 -0.95 13.60
N LEU A 115 8.26 -0.50 13.91
CA LEU A 115 7.42 0.26 12.97
C LEU A 115 7.94 1.67 12.71
N ILE A 116 8.51 2.33 13.73
CA ILE A 116 9.12 3.65 13.59
C ILE A 116 10.43 3.55 12.79
N GLY A 117 11.20 2.47 13.02
CA GLY A 117 12.50 2.26 12.41
C GLY A 117 13.58 3.20 12.97
N GLY A 118 14.83 2.95 12.56
CA GLY A 118 15.96 3.83 12.85
C GLY A 118 16.38 4.64 11.62
N VAL A 119 17.39 5.50 11.82
CA VAL A 119 17.94 6.32 10.74
C VAL A 119 19.11 5.59 10.08
N ASN A 120 19.01 5.38 8.77
CA ASN A 120 20.13 4.90 7.96
C ASN A 120 21.22 5.98 7.91
N LYS A 121 22.47 5.62 8.22
CA LYS A 121 23.60 6.56 8.21
C LYS A 121 24.54 6.24 7.07
N GLU A 122 24.89 7.26 6.29
CA GLU A 122 25.92 7.17 5.26
C GLU A 122 27.21 7.78 5.80
N MET A 123 28.28 7.00 5.78
CA MET A 123 29.59 7.47 6.20
C MET A 123 30.30 8.12 5.02
N GLY A 124 31.23 9.05 5.28
CA GLY A 124 31.99 9.75 4.23
C GLY A 124 32.81 8.84 3.31
N ASP A 125 33.01 7.58 3.72
CA ASP A 125 33.71 6.52 2.98
C ASP A 125 32.78 5.70 2.05
N GLY A 126 31.52 6.13 1.88
CA GLY A 126 30.53 5.43 1.04
C GLY A 126 29.87 4.20 1.70
N MET A 127 30.28 3.83 2.91
CA MET A 127 29.64 2.77 3.69
C MET A 127 28.28 3.23 4.25
N ARG A 128 27.25 2.37 4.18
CA ARG A 128 25.92 2.64 4.73
C ARG A 128 25.65 1.73 5.93
N ILE A 129 25.30 2.32 7.06
CA ILE A 129 24.88 1.61 8.28
C ILE A 129 23.36 1.56 8.30
N ARG A 130 22.81 0.35 8.36
CA ARG A 130 21.37 0.10 8.42
C ARG A 130 20.79 0.57 9.76
N GLY A 131 19.71 1.33 9.68
CA GLY A 131 18.91 1.81 10.81
C GLY A 131 17.68 0.93 11.09
N ASP A 132 17.25 0.09 10.15
CA ASP A 132 16.10 -0.79 10.40
C ASP A 132 16.45 -1.90 11.39
N ILE A 133 15.52 -2.15 12.30
CA ILE A 133 15.64 -3.16 13.34
C ILE A 133 14.97 -4.44 12.83
N ASN A 134 15.50 -5.62 13.15
CA ASN A 134 14.83 -6.89 12.95
C ASN A 134 14.57 -7.52 14.31
N ILE A 135 13.35 -7.99 14.56
CA ILE A 135 12.97 -8.63 15.83
C ILE A 135 12.56 -10.08 15.52
N CYS A 136 13.11 -11.02 16.29
CA CYS A 136 12.65 -12.41 16.33
C CYS A 136 11.94 -12.63 17.66
N LEU A 137 10.67 -13.02 17.63
CA LEU A 137 9.91 -13.40 18.81
C LEU A 137 10.01 -14.92 18.97
N MET A 138 10.60 -15.38 20.06
CA MET A 138 10.67 -16.78 20.43
C MET A 138 9.81 -17.01 21.68
N GLY A 139 9.02 -18.07 21.66
CA GLY A 139 8.15 -18.45 22.76
C GLY A 139 7.68 -19.88 22.60
N ASP A 140 7.08 -20.40 23.67
CA ASP A 140 6.44 -21.71 23.63
C ASP A 140 5.21 -21.66 22.70
N PRO A 141 4.89 -22.76 21.99
CA PRO A 141 3.70 -22.81 21.15
C PRO A 141 2.43 -22.70 22.00
N GLY A 142 1.68 -21.60 21.84
CA GLY A 142 0.40 -21.35 22.52
C GLY A 142 -0.12 -19.93 22.30
#